data_AF-A0A3B9DUX1-F1
#
_entry.id   AF-A0A3B9DUX1-F1
#
_cell.length_a   1.000
_cell.length_b   1.000
_cell.length_c   1.000
_cell.angle_alpha   90.00
_cell.angle_beta   90.00
_cell.angle_gamma   90.00
#
_symmetry.space_group_name_H-M   'P 1'
#
loop_
_entity.id
_entity.type
_entity.pdbx_description
1 polymer ?
#
loop_
_entity_poly.entity_id
_entity_poly.type
_entity_poly.pdbx_seq_one_letter_code
_entity_poly.pdbx_strand_id
1 'polypeptide(L)'
;MKKYVVMILIAIVLIIGGGTFAYFHFANGGPWQGTWWGVQDAGVNWSGDHIRNLETVTFTQNDDKTITVDHKVQQGSREVPGSLTGTGRIDGGRLVITPKNGGKELALSYSAVSRSIDTPFTNADKSTVTLKSLAPENNEEMESIRSEIVQISQKPENKIDTTLSKAKS
;
A
#
# COMPACT_ATOMS: atom_id res chain seq x y z
N MET A 1 10.20 3.16 27.68
CA MET A 1 9.04 2.27 27.47
C MET A 1 8.42 2.40 26.07
N LYS A 2 8.15 3.61 25.55
CA LYS A 2 7.59 3.81 24.18
C LYS A 2 8.39 3.13 23.04
N LYS A 3 9.72 3.21 23.05
CA LYS A 3 10.59 2.59 22.02
C LYS A 3 10.49 1.06 21.95
N TYR A 4 10.22 0.40 23.07
CA TYR A 4 10.09 -1.05 23.12
C TYR A 4 8.72 -1.51 22.63
N VAL A 5 7.66 -0.71 22.83
CA VAL A 5 6.31 -1.03 22.32
C VAL A 5 6.28 -0.98 20.78
N VAL A 6 6.96 -0.01 20.17
CA VAL A 6 7.07 0.09 18.71
C VAL A 6 7.88 -1.08 18.14
N MET A 7 9.01 -1.43 18.76
CA MET A 7 9.83 -2.58 18.33
C MET A 7 9.10 -3.92 18.52
N ILE A 8 8.29 -4.06 19.57
CA ILE A 8 7.47 -5.26 19.80
C ILE A 8 6.33 -5.36 18.78
N LEU A 9 5.69 -4.25 18.40
CA LEU A 9 4.69 -4.22 17.34
C LEU A 9 5.30 -4.59 15.97
N ILE A 10 6.48 -4.05 15.64
CA ILE A 10 7.21 -4.40 14.42
C ILE A 10 7.61 -5.88 14.44
N ALA A 11 8.08 -6.40 15.58
CA ALA A 11 8.42 -7.81 15.72
C ALA A 11 7.20 -8.75 15.58
N ILE A 12 6.02 -8.35 16.08
CA ILE A 12 4.78 -9.12 15.90
C ILE A 12 4.33 -9.13 14.43
N VAL A 13 4.48 -8.00 13.72
CA VAL A 13 4.25 -7.93 12.27
C VAL A 13 5.24 -8.84 11.52
N LEU A 14 6.50 -8.91 11.95
CA LEU A 14 7.52 -9.77 11.34
C LEU A 14 7.30 -11.27 11.62
N ILE A 15 6.81 -11.65 12.81
CA ILE A 15 6.54 -13.05 13.16
C ILE A 15 5.31 -13.59 12.41
N ILE A 16 4.32 -12.74 12.15
CA ILE A 16 3.14 -13.11 11.33
C ILE A 16 3.45 -13.01 9.83
N GLY A 17 4.34 -12.09 9.42
CA GLY A 17 4.62 -11.80 8.00
C GLY A 17 5.86 -12.45 7.37
N GLY A 18 6.81 -12.97 8.15
CA GLY A 18 8.16 -13.26 7.61
C GLY A 18 8.50 -14.72 7.33
N GLY A 19 8.13 -15.66 8.21
CA GLY A 19 8.69 -17.02 8.18
C GLY A 19 7.78 -18.09 7.57
N THR A 20 6.51 -18.10 7.97
CA THR A 20 5.51 -19.08 7.51
C THR A 20 4.77 -18.60 6.25
N PHE A 21 4.68 -17.29 6.04
CA PHE A 21 3.96 -16.68 4.93
C PHE A 21 4.64 -16.96 3.57
N ALA A 22 5.97 -16.90 3.50
CA ALA A 22 6.73 -17.11 2.26
C ALA A 22 6.70 -18.54 1.70
N TYR A 23 6.58 -19.58 2.56
CA TYR A 23 6.54 -20.98 2.11
C TYR A 23 5.15 -21.39 1.61
N PHE A 24 4.06 -20.87 2.22
CA PHE A 24 2.69 -21.09 1.74
C PHE A 24 2.34 -20.26 0.49
N HIS A 25 3.06 -19.15 0.27
CA HIS A 25 2.84 -18.14 -0.77
C HIS A 25 2.84 -18.67 -2.20
N PHE A 26 3.82 -19.52 -2.55
CA PHE A 26 4.01 -19.99 -3.94
C PHE A 26 3.39 -21.36 -4.20
N ALA A 27 3.13 -22.16 -3.17
CA ALA A 27 2.64 -23.52 -3.34
C ALA A 27 1.16 -23.59 -3.74
N ASN A 28 0.33 -22.62 -3.32
CA ASN A 28 -1.13 -22.72 -3.48
C ASN A 28 -1.84 -21.44 -4.01
N GLY A 29 -1.13 -20.30 -4.15
CA GLY A 29 -1.73 -18.95 -4.24
C GLY A 29 -1.65 -18.19 -5.60
N GLY A 30 -0.86 -18.70 -6.54
CA GLY A 30 -0.50 -17.97 -7.77
C GLY A 30 0.41 -16.74 -7.52
N PRO A 31 0.76 -15.97 -8.56
CA PRO A 31 1.71 -14.84 -8.46
C PRO A 31 1.16 -13.64 -7.67
N TRP A 32 -0.11 -13.70 -7.27
CA TRP A 32 -0.82 -12.60 -6.60
C TRP A 32 -0.74 -12.70 -5.09
N GLN A 33 -0.73 -13.92 -4.55
CA GLN A 33 -0.79 -14.17 -3.11
C GLN A 33 0.26 -13.31 -2.39
N GLY A 34 -0.17 -12.69 -1.29
CA GLY A 34 0.71 -12.00 -0.37
C GLY A 34 0.59 -10.51 -0.23
N THR A 35 1.55 -9.96 0.51
CA THR A 35 1.69 -8.52 0.72
C THR A 35 2.62 -7.92 -0.32
N TRP A 36 2.14 -6.86 -0.96
CA TRP A 36 2.83 -6.08 -1.96
C TRP A 36 2.82 -4.62 -1.53
N TRP A 37 3.84 -3.88 -1.92
CA TRP A 37 3.93 -2.46 -1.58
C TRP A 37 4.50 -1.64 -2.72
N GLY A 38 4.10 -0.38 -2.79
CA GLY A 38 4.58 0.55 -3.80
C GLY A 38 4.38 1.98 -3.34
N VAL A 39 4.99 2.91 -4.06
CA VAL A 39 4.94 4.34 -3.72
C VAL A 39 4.19 5.05 -4.83
N GLN A 40 3.13 5.76 -4.45
CA GLN A 40 2.47 6.70 -5.33
C GLN A 40 3.06 8.08 -5.10
N ASP A 41 3.69 8.61 -6.14
CA ASP A 41 4.17 9.98 -6.19
C ASP A 41 3.00 10.94 -6.49
N ALA A 42 2.68 11.80 -5.52
CA ALA A 42 1.63 12.81 -5.65
C ALA A 42 2.18 14.19 -6.08
N GLY A 43 3.49 14.31 -6.28
CA GLY A 43 4.17 15.52 -6.71
C GLY A 43 4.54 16.45 -5.56
N VAL A 44 4.92 17.68 -5.92
CA VAL A 44 5.43 18.68 -4.97
C VAL A 44 4.29 19.57 -4.48
N ASN A 45 4.20 19.78 -3.16
CA ASN A 45 3.22 20.68 -2.58
C ASN A 45 3.70 22.15 -2.57
N TRP A 46 2.92 23.03 -1.93
CA TRP A 46 3.21 24.46 -1.86
C TRP A 46 4.45 24.83 -0.99
N SER A 47 4.86 23.97 -0.06
CA SER A 47 6.08 24.17 0.73
C SER A 47 7.35 23.69 0.02
N GLY A 48 7.20 23.10 -1.18
CA GLY A 48 8.30 22.48 -1.92
C GLY A 48 8.61 21.04 -1.47
N ASP A 49 7.76 20.43 -0.64
CA ASP A 49 7.91 19.05 -0.19
C ASP A 49 7.34 18.06 -1.20
N HIS A 50 8.05 16.96 -1.40
CA HIS A 50 7.63 15.87 -2.27
C HIS A 50 6.62 14.97 -1.55
N ILE A 51 5.36 15.02 -1.96
CA ILE A 51 4.28 14.27 -1.35
C ILE A 51 4.18 12.90 -1.98
N ARG A 52 4.21 11.87 -1.12
CA ARG A 52 4.11 10.48 -1.53
C ARG A 52 3.13 9.76 -0.63
N ASN A 53 2.46 8.77 -1.19
CA ASN A 53 1.67 7.81 -0.44
C ASN A 53 2.35 6.45 -0.55
N LEU A 54 2.39 5.71 0.56
CA LEU A 54 2.81 4.32 0.57
C LEU A 54 1.57 3.44 0.45
N GLU A 55 1.48 2.70 -0.64
CA GLU A 55 0.43 1.71 -0.91
C GLU A 55 0.90 0.35 -0.40
N THR A 56 0.07 -0.33 0.40
CA THR A 56 0.33 -1.70 0.88
C THR A 56 -0.91 -2.55 0.61
N VAL A 57 -0.77 -3.57 -0.23
CA VAL A 57 -1.87 -4.42 -0.68
C VAL A 57 -1.59 -5.87 -0.29
N THR A 58 -2.50 -6.50 0.42
CA THR A 58 -2.43 -7.92 0.76
C THR A 58 -3.50 -8.69 0.01
N PHE A 59 -3.08 -9.65 -0.80
CA PHE A 59 -3.94 -10.59 -1.50
C PHE A 59 -3.96 -11.92 -0.78
N THR A 60 -5.16 -12.41 -0.45
CA THR A 60 -5.35 -13.71 0.19
C THR A 60 -6.29 -14.55 -0.66
N GLN A 61 -5.79 -15.63 -1.26
CA GLN A 61 -6.64 -16.57 -1.98
C GLN A 61 -7.49 -17.38 -0.99
N ASN A 62 -8.79 -17.44 -1.26
CA ASN A 62 -9.78 -18.17 -0.48
C ASN A 62 -10.01 -19.56 -1.11
N ASP A 63 -10.64 -20.47 -0.36
CA ASP A 63 -10.95 -21.83 -0.82
C ASP A 63 -11.88 -21.87 -2.05
N ASP A 64 -12.74 -20.86 -2.19
CA ASP A 64 -13.65 -20.69 -3.33
C ASP A 64 -12.97 -20.08 -4.57
N LYS A 65 -11.65 -19.93 -4.54
CA LYS A 65 -10.78 -19.33 -5.57
C LYS A 65 -10.94 -17.83 -5.77
N THR A 66 -11.78 -17.14 -4.97
CA THR A 66 -11.75 -15.69 -4.89
C THR A 66 -10.49 -15.22 -4.15
N ILE A 67 -10.15 -13.95 -4.30
CA ILE A 67 -9.02 -13.33 -3.62
C ILE A 67 -9.55 -12.20 -2.74
N THR A 68 -9.36 -12.30 -1.44
CA THR A 68 -9.57 -11.16 -0.54
C THR A 68 -8.46 -10.14 -0.76
N VAL A 69 -8.84 -8.88 -0.99
CA VAL A 69 -7.89 -7.78 -1.19
C VAL A 69 -8.02 -6.80 -0.01
N ASP A 70 -6.99 -6.72 0.82
CA ASP A 70 -6.84 -5.67 1.83
C ASP A 70 -5.87 -4.61 1.33
N HIS A 71 -6.32 -3.38 1.15
CA HIS A 71 -5.50 -2.28 0.67
C HIS A 71 -5.44 -1.17 1.73
N LYS A 72 -4.21 -0.78 2.08
CA LYS A 72 -3.90 0.27 3.05
C LYS A 72 -3.00 1.31 2.42
N VAL A 73 -3.32 2.58 2.67
CA VAL A 73 -2.56 3.73 2.17
C VAL A 73 -2.04 4.52 3.36
N GLN A 74 -0.73 4.67 3.48
CA GLN A 74 -0.15 5.65 4.38
C GLN A 74 -0.22 7.03 3.71
N GLN A 75 -1.13 7.86 4.19
CA GLN A 75 -1.31 9.25 3.77
C GLN A 75 -0.86 10.17 4.90
N GLY A 76 0.37 10.68 4.79
CA GLY A 76 1.01 11.45 5.85
C GLY A 76 1.11 10.64 7.15
N SER A 77 0.53 11.14 8.24
CA SER A 77 0.55 10.49 9.56
C SER A 77 -0.56 9.45 9.79
N ARG A 78 -1.41 9.18 8.78
CA ARG A 78 -2.56 8.28 8.91
C ARG A 78 -2.48 7.12 7.93
N GLU A 79 -2.91 5.95 8.37
CA GLU A 79 -3.19 4.81 7.51
C GLU A 79 -4.70 4.77 7.24
N VAL A 80 -5.09 4.71 5.96
CA VAL A 80 -6.49 4.68 5.53
C VAL A 80 -6.76 3.50 4.60
N PRO A 81 -7.99 2.98 4.52
CA PRO A 81 -8.35 1.98 3.53
C PRO A 81 -8.18 2.52 2.11
N GLY A 82 -7.49 1.79 1.26
CA GLY A 82 -7.28 2.13 -0.14
C GLY A 82 -8.41 1.65 -1.06
N SER A 83 -8.41 2.13 -2.30
CA SER A 83 -9.48 1.90 -3.27
C SER A 83 -9.52 0.49 -3.88
N LEU A 84 -8.49 -0.34 -3.61
CA LEU A 84 -8.44 -1.75 -4.04
C LEU A 84 -9.05 -2.69 -2.99
N THR A 85 -9.39 -2.20 -1.80
CA THR A 85 -9.96 -3.03 -0.75
C THR A 85 -11.29 -3.63 -1.22
N GLY A 86 -11.40 -4.96 -1.22
CA GLY A 86 -12.54 -5.66 -1.81
C GLY A 86 -12.28 -7.12 -2.08
N THR A 87 -12.92 -7.63 -3.13
CA THR A 87 -12.78 -9.02 -3.58
C THR A 87 -12.26 -9.07 -5.00
N GLY A 88 -11.37 -10.01 -5.27
CA GLY A 88 -10.68 -10.19 -6.52
C GLY A 88 -10.95 -11.55 -7.14
N ARG A 89 -10.81 -11.63 -8.47
CA ARG A 89 -10.86 -12.86 -9.26
C ARG A 89 -9.82 -12.80 -10.37
N ILE A 90 -9.32 -13.96 -10.77
CA ILE A 90 -8.42 -14.06 -11.92
C ILE A 90 -9.26 -14.16 -13.19
N ASP A 91 -9.01 -13.25 -14.13
CA ASP A 91 -9.67 -13.18 -15.43
C ASP A 91 -8.63 -12.93 -16.52
N GLY A 92 -8.46 -13.89 -17.43
CA GLY A 92 -7.49 -13.77 -18.53
C GLY A 92 -6.04 -13.50 -18.10
N GLY A 93 -5.63 -13.97 -16.92
CA GLY A 93 -4.29 -13.74 -16.36
C GLY A 93 -4.11 -12.40 -15.63
N ARG A 94 -5.15 -11.57 -15.55
CA ARG A 94 -5.20 -10.35 -14.73
C ARG A 94 -5.99 -10.59 -13.45
N LEU A 95 -5.68 -9.83 -12.40
CA LEU A 95 -6.48 -9.79 -11.19
C LEU A 95 -7.50 -8.66 -11.31
N VAL A 96 -8.77 -9.01 -11.42
CA VAL A 96 -9.89 -8.06 -11.46
C VAL A 96 -10.48 -7.94 -10.07
N ILE A 97 -10.56 -6.72 -9.55
CA ILE A 97 -10.96 -6.39 -8.20
C ILE A 97 -12.29 -5.65 -8.25
N THR A 98 -13.27 -6.15 -7.50
CA THR A 98 -14.50 -5.46 -7.15
C THR A 98 -14.30 -4.73 -5.82
N PRO A 99 -14.22 -3.39 -5.81
CA PRO A 99 -14.01 -2.63 -4.59
C PRO A 99 -15.20 -2.74 -3.63
N LYS A 100 -14.92 -2.84 -2.33
CA LYS A 100 -15.94 -2.91 -1.27
C LYS A 100 -16.84 -1.67 -1.23
N ASN A 101 -16.33 -0.52 -1.68
CA ASN A 101 -17.07 0.74 -1.70
C ASN A 101 -18.05 0.86 -2.89
N GLY A 102 -18.22 -0.18 -3.71
CA GLY A 102 -19.12 -0.16 -4.87
C GLY A 102 -18.58 0.63 -6.07
N GLY A 103 -17.27 0.93 -6.09
CA GLY A 103 -16.60 1.53 -7.24
C GLY A 103 -16.55 0.62 -8.47
N LYS A 104 -16.03 1.16 -9.57
CA LYS A 104 -15.79 0.39 -10.81
C LYS A 104 -14.78 -0.73 -10.55
N GLU A 105 -14.92 -1.84 -11.27
CA GLU A 105 -13.91 -2.90 -11.25
C GLU A 105 -12.54 -2.34 -11.66
N LEU A 106 -11.50 -2.77 -10.95
CA LEU A 106 -10.11 -2.36 -11.16
C LEU A 106 -9.29 -3.59 -11.57
N ALA A 107 -8.45 -3.46 -12.59
CA ALA A 107 -7.62 -4.56 -13.06
C ALA A 107 -6.15 -4.31 -12.72
N LEU A 108 -5.50 -5.33 -12.18
CA LEU A 108 -4.06 -5.38 -11.94
C LEU A 108 -3.40 -6.32 -12.95
N SER A 109 -2.18 -5.98 -13.36
CA SER A 109 -1.38 -6.82 -14.26
C SER A 109 -0.08 -7.24 -13.57
N TYR A 110 0.21 -8.53 -13.58
CA TYR A 110 1.46 -9.06 -13.05
C TYR A 110 2.51 -9.18 -14.16
N SER A 111 3.69 -8.61 -13.93
CA SER A 111 4.84 -8.76 -14.80
C SER A 111 5.79 -9.82 -14.25
N ALA A 112 5.93 -10.95 -14.95
CA ALA A 112 6.86 -12.01 -14.57
C ALA A 112 8.33 -11.60 -14.72
N VAL A 113 8.63 -10.64 -15.62
CA VAL A 113 9.99 -10.16 -15.89
C VAL A 113 10.50 -9.33 -14.72
N SER A 114 9.72 -8.34 -14.29
CA SER A 114 10.08 -7.44 -13.19
C SER A 114 9.60 -7.94 -11.81
N ARG A 115 8.83 -9.04 -11.78
CA ARG A 115 8.18 -9.59 -10.57
C ARG A 115 7.41 -8.50 -9.79
N SER A 116 6.68 -7.67 -10.53
CA SER A 116 5.93 -6.52 -10.03
C SER A 116 4.48 -6.57 -10.48
N ILE A 117 3.62 -5.82 -9.79
CA ILE A 117 2.22 -5.62 -10.16
C ILE A 117 2.02 -4.18 -10.61
N ASP A 118 1.49 -4.01 -11.82
CA ASP A 118 1.06 -2.71 -12.32
C ASP A 118 -0.37 -2.43 -11.84
N THR A 119 -0.55 -1.28 -11.21
CA THR A 119 -1.84 -0.85 -10.66
C THR A 119 -2.58 0.11 -11.61
N PRO A 120 -3.87 0.36 -11.41
CA PRO A 120 -4.58 1.44 -12.12
C PRO A 120 -4.20 2.85 -11.60
N PHE A 121 -3.29 2.97 -10.63
CA PHE A 121 -2.90 4.26 -10.07
C PHE A 121 -1.80 4.92 -10.88
N THR A 122 -1.77 6.25 -10.81
CA THR A 122 -0.89 7.08 -11.61
C THR A 122 -0.08 8.00 -10.71
N ASN A 123 1.21 8.08 -10.99
CA ASN A 123 2.14 9.02 -10.39
C ASN A 123 1.96 10.43 -10.99
N ALA A 124 2.52 11.45 -10.34
CA ALA A 124 2.51 12.82 -10.84
C ALA A 124 3.12 12.97 -12.26
N ASP A 125 4.13 12.15 -12.59
CA ASP A 125 4.77 12.11 -13.91
C ASP A 125 3.99 11.32 -14.97
N LYS A 126 2.78 10.83 -14.63
CA LYS A 126 1.90 10.00 -15.46
C LYS A 126 2.36 8.55 -15.65
N SER A 127 3.44 8.12 -15.00
CA SER A 127 3.80 6.71 -14.96
C SER A 127 2.82 5.91 -14.08
N THR A 128 2.74 4.62 -14.34
CA THR A 128 1.93 3.69 -13.54
C THR A 128 2.61 3.42 -12.19
N VAL A 129 1.83 3.40 -11.11
CA VAL A 129 2.32 2.94 -9.81
C VAL A 129 2.50 1.42 -9.86
N THR A 130 3.70 0.96 -9.52
CA THR A 130 4.05 -0.45 -9.48
C THR A 130 4.20 -0.92 -8.03
N LEU A 131 3.75 -2.13 -7.75
CA LEU A 131 3.92 -2.79 -6.46
C LEU A 131 4.98 -3.88 -6.59
N LYS A 132 5.82 -4.01 -5.58
CA LYS A 132 6.79 -5.11 -5.42
C LYS A 132 6.40 -5.95 -4.22
N SER A 133 6.72 -7.25 -4.28
CA SER A 133 6.43 -8.17 -3.18
C SER A 133 7.18 -7.72 -1.93
N LEU A 134 6.50 -7.68 -0.78
CA LEU A 134 7.16 -7.45 0.49
C LEU A 134 8.05 -8.65 0.81
N ALA A 135 9.31 -8.37 1.11
CA ALA A 135 10.30 -9.37 1.47
C ALA A 135 11.27 -8.80 2.51
N PRO A 136 11.96 -9.64 3.31
CA PRO A 136 12.86 -9.16 4.37
C PRO A 136 13.89 -8.15 3.87
N GLU A 137 14.43 -8.34 2.67
CA GLU A 137 15.45 -7.50 2.05
C GLU A 137 14.95 -6.10 1.66
N ASN A 138 13.64 -5.89 1.47
CA ASN A 138 13.07 -4.60 1.07
C ASN A 138 12.18 -3.96 2.14
N ASN A 139 12.01 -4.62 3.28
CA ASN A 139 11.20 -4.12 4.38
C ASN A 139 11.78 -2.83 5.00
N GLU A 140 13.10 -2.74 5.14
CA GLU A 140 13.76 -1.54 5.68
C GLU A 140 13.54 -0.31 4.77
N GLU A 141 13.54 -0.52 3.45
CA GLU A 141 13.25 0.51 2.47
C GLU A 141 11.81 1.01 2.61
N MET A 142 10.84 0.09 2.70
CA MET A 142 9.42 0.42 2.90
C MET A 142 9.20 1.27 4.16
N GLU A 143 9.78 0.85 5.28
CA GLU A 143 9.62 1.54 6.56
C GLU A 143 10.35 2.89 6.61
N SER A 144 11.49 3.01 5.93
CA SER A 144 12.17 4.30 5.73
C SER A 144 11.26 5.28 4.98
N ILE A 145 10.63 4.85 3.89
CA ILE A 145 9.69 5.67 3.11
C ILE A 145 8.46 6.04 3.95
N ARG A 146 7.89 5.08 4.69
CA ARG A 146 6.79 5.34 5.63
C ARG A 146 7.15 6.43 6.63
N SER A 147 8.33 6.33 7.24
CA SER A 147 8.84 7.31 8.21
C SER A 147 9.00 8.69 7.58
N GLU A 148 9.52 8.76 6.36
CA GLU A 148 9.69 10.03 5.64
C GLU A 148 8.34 10.71 5.35
N ILE A 149 7.34 9.95 4.87
CA ILE A 149 5.97 10.44 4.63
C ILE A 149 5.38 11.02 5.92
N VAL A 150 5.56 10.33 7.05
CA VAL A 150 5.08 10.81 8.35
C VAL A 150 5.79 12.10 8.75
N GLN A 151 7.12 12.16 8.63
CA GLN A 151 7.90 13.35 8.97
C GLN A 151 7.51 14.56 8.12
N ILE A 152 7.36 14.40 6.81
CA ILE A 152 6.91 15.47 5.90
C ILE A 152 5.53 15.98 6.33
N SER A 153 4.59 15.08 6.66
CA SER A 153 3.25 15.49 7.08
C SER A 153 3.19 16.26 8.41
N GLN A 154 4.23 16.14 9.24
CA GLN A 154 4.31 16.81 10.55
C GLN A 154 4.96 18.19 10.47
N LYS A 155 5.59 18.55 9.34
CA LYS A 155 6.18 19.86 9.13
C LYS A 155 5.13 20.96 9.37
N PRO A 156 5.44 22.00 10.17
CA PRO A 156 4.50 23.09 10.44
C PRO A 156 3.94 23.73 9.17
N GLU A 157 4.77 23.84 8.14
CA GLU A 157 4.43 24.36 6.82
C GLU A 157 3.36 23.50 6.15
N ASN A 158 3.28 22.20 6.42
CA ASN A 158 2.29 21.32 5.79
C ASN A 158 0.97 21.26 6.54
N LYS A 159 0.83 22.00 7.64
CA LYS A 159 -0.45 22.09 8.36
C LYS A 159 -1.42 22.93 7.55
N ILE A 160 -2.59 22.36 7.29
CA ILE A 160 -3.72 23.12 6.75
C ILE A 160 -4.12 24.16 7.81
N ASP A 161 -3.96 25.43 7.48
CA ASP A 161 -4.46 26.51 8.31
C ASP A 161 -5.99 26.53 8.28
N THR A 162 -6.60 26.10 9.39
CA THR A 162 -8.06 26.05 9.56
C THR A 162 -8.61 27.31 10.22
N THR A 163 -7.80 28.34 10.46
CA THR A 163 -8.26 29.60 11.06
C THR A 163 -9.22 30.36 10.15
N LEU A 164 -8.98 30.32 8.83
CA LEU A 164 -9.85 30.96 7.83
C LEU A 164 -11.23 30.28 7.68
N SER A 165 -11.34 28.97 7.94
CA SER A 165 -12.63 28.27 7.83
C SER A 165 -13.54 28.50 9.04
N LYS A 166 -12.98 28.84 10.21
CA LYS A 166 -13.75 29.18 11.42
C LYS A 166 -14.28 30.61 11.43
N ALA A 167 -13.67 31.53 10.69
CA ALA A 167 -14.10 32.93 10.64
C ALA A 167 -15.39 33.17 9.81
N LYS A 168 -15.93 32.12 9.17
CA LYS A 168 -17.13 32.17 8.33
C LYS A 168 -18.34 31.40 8.90
N SER A 169 -18.28 30.92 10.13
CA SER A 169 -19.39 30.18 10.78
C SER A 169 -20.06 30.96 11.89
#